data_AF-A0A8C0HY27-F1
#
_entry.id   AF-A0A8C0HY27-F1
#
_cell.length_a   1.000
_cell.length_b   1.000
_cell.length_c   1.000
_cell.angle_alpha   90.00
_cell.angle_beta   90.00
_cell.angle_gamma   90.00
#
_symmetry.space_group_name_H-M   'P 1'
#
loop_
_entity.id
_entity.type
_entity.pdbx_description
1 polymer ?
#
loop_
_entity_poly.entity_id
_entity_poly.type
_entity_poly.pdbx_seq_one_letter_code
_entity_poly.pdbx_strand_id
1 'polypeptide(L)'
;MALLLCLALTAALARGCLHCHGNFSEKFSFYRHHVNLKSWWVGDIPVSGSLLTDWSQDTMKELHLAIPAEITREKLNQVANVVYQRMDQLYKGKMYFPGYFPNELRAIFREQVHLIQNAIIESRIDCQRHCGIFQYETISCTNCTNSHVVCFGYNCESSAEWETAVQGLLQHINNWSNLLSPSFRCLEPPHLANLTLENASECLMQH
;
A
#
# COMPACT_ATOMS: atom_id res chain seq x y z
N MET A 1 2.94 -20.76 -41.65
CA MET A 1 2.20 -20.90 -40.37
C MET A 1 3.08 -20.32 -39.27
N ALA A 2 2.79 -19.10 -38.80
CA ALA A 2 3.51 -18.46 -37.72
C ALA A 2 2.60 -18.46 -36.49
N LEU A 3 2.93 -19.28 -35.49
CA LEU A 3 2.29 -19.24 -34.18
C LEU A 3 2.72 -17.94 -33.48
N LEU A 4 1.78 -17.00 -33.37
CA LEU A 4 1.86 -15.88 -32.44
C LEU A 4 1.72 -16.42 -31.02
N LEU A 5 2.85 -16.51 -30.32
CA LEU A 5 2.89 -16.68 -28.87
C LEU A 5 2.43 -15.37 -28.21
N CYS A 6 1.13 -15.24 -27.95
CA CYS A 6 0.63 -14.23 -27.03
C CYS A 6 1.11 -14.55 -25.62
N LEU A 7 2.22 -13.93 -25.20
CA LEU A 7 2.54 -13.74 -23.80
C LEU A 7 1.44 -12.85 -23.20
N ALA A 8 0.40 -13.47 -22.65
CA ALA A 8 -0.49 -12.79 -21.73
C ALA A 8 0.33 -12.46 -20.48
N LEU A 9 0.99 -11.30 -20.46
CA LEU A 9 1.24 -10.62 -19.21
C LEU A 9 -0.14 -10.32 -18.65
N THR A 10 -0.62 -11.17 -17.75
CA THR A 10 -1.66 -10.75 -16.82
C THR A 10 -1.03 -9.64 -16.01
N ALA A 11 -1.21 -8.39 -16.45
CA ALA A 11 -1.00 -7.25 -15.58
C ALA A 11 -1.78 -7.59 -14.31
N ALA A 12 -1.06 -7.75 -13.19
CA ALA A 12 -1.70 -7.97 -11.91
C ALA A 12 -2.64 -6.78 -11.71
N LEU A 13 -3.94 -7.00 -11.94
CA LEU A 13 -4.95 -5.95 -11.80
C LEU A 13 -4.79 -5.41 -10.40
N ALA A 14 -4.38 -4.15 -10.28
CA ALA A 14 -4.09 -3.55 -8.99
C ALA A 14 -5.33 -3.69 -8.11
N ARG A 15 -5.21 -4.49 -7.05
CA ARG A 15 -6.37 -4.94 -6.27
C ARG A 15 -6.79 -3.95 -5.19
N GLY A 16 -5.92 -3.02 -4.78
CA GLY A 16 -6.23 -2.10 -3.68
C GLY A 16 -6.08 -2.80 -2.33
N CYS A 17 -5.60 -2.07 -1.32
CA CYS A 17 -5.23 -2.68 -0.03
C CYS A 17 -6.41 -3.43 0.61
N LEU A 18 -7.61 -2.82 0.62
CA LEU A 18 -8.78 -3.43 1.26
C LEU A 18 -9.19 -4.76 0.59
N HIS A 19 -8.93 -4.93 -0.71
CA HIS A 19 -9.20 -6.20 -1.40
C HIS A 19 -8.38 -7.37 -0.85
N CYS A 20 -7.20 -7.08 -0.29
CA CYS A 20 -6.35 -8.09 0.32
C CYS A 20 -6.85 -8.56 1.69
N HIS A 21 -7.89 -7.94 2.25
CA HIS A 21 -8.52 -8.38 3.48
C HIS A 21 -9.40 -9.62 3.24
N GLY A 22 -9.29 -10.63 4.10
CA GLY A 22 -9.91 -11.95 3.88
C GLY A 22 -11.43 -11.93 3.67
N ASN A 23 -12.13 -10.97 4.30
CA ASN A 23 -13.60 -10.87 4.21
C ASN A 23 -14.07 -9.94 3.09
N PHE A 24 -13.17 -9.34 2.30
CA PHE A 24 -13.54 -8.35 1.29
C PHE A 24 -14.51 -8.92 0.26
N SER A 25 -14.19 -10.07 -0.31
CA SER A 25 -15.00 -10.70 -1.36
C SER A 25 -16.43 -10.97 -0.89
N GLU A 26 -16.58 -11.53 0.32
CA GLU A 26 -17.88 -11.83 0.91
C GLU A 26 -18.69 -10.55 1.17
N LYS A 27 -18.09 -9.58 1.87
CA LYS A 27 -18.74 -8.31 2.22
C LYS A 27 -19.16 -7.50 0.98
N PHE A 28 -18.25 -7.34 0.01
CA PHE A 28 -18.56 -6.58 -1.21
C PHE A 28 -19.45 -7.35 -2.18
N SER A 29 -19.47 -8.68 -2.13
CA SER A 29 -20.53 -9.45 -2.79
C SER A 29 -21.88 -9.12 -2.17
N PHE A 30 -22.01 -9.19 -0.84
CA PHE A 30 -23.26 -8.85 -0.15
C PHE A 30 -23.76 -7.44 -0.51
N TYR A 31 -22.90 -6.42 -0.43
CA TYR A 31 -23.29 -5.04 -0.75
C TYR A 31 -23.79 -4.89 -2.20
N ARG A 32 -23.08 -5.46 -3.17
CA ARG A 32 -23.48 -5.41 -4.59
C ARG A 32 -24.84 -6.05 -4.84
N HIS A 33 -25.11 -7.20 -4.21
CA HIS A 33 -26.38 -7.90 -4.38
C HIS A 33 -27.57 -7.19 -3.73
N HIS A 34 -27.33 -6.39 -2.68
CA HIS A 34 -28.39 -5.74 -1.90
C HIS A 34 -28.55 -4.25 -2.19
N VAL A 35 -27.83 -3.71 -3.19
CA VAL A 35 -27.88 -2.27 -3.52
C VAL A 35 -29.27 -1.82 -3.97
N ASN A 36 -30.00 -2.66 -4.72
CA ASN A 36 -31.36 -2.40 -5.18
C ASN A 36 -32.38 -2.32 -4.04
N LEU A 37 -32.12 -2.93 -2.88
CA LEU A 37 -32.98 -2.87 -1.70
C LEU A 37 -32.81 -1.55 -0.92
N LYS A 38 -31.79 -0.76 -1.26
CA LYS A 38 -31.41 0.46 -0.52
C LYS A 38 -31.41 1.71 -1.40
N SER A 39 -31.09 1.58 -2.67
CA SER A 39 -31.16 2.65 -3.65
C SER A 39 -32.57 2.74 -4.24
N TRP A 40 -33.40 3.63 -3.70
CA TRP A 40 -34.80 3.81 -4.10
C TRP A 40 -34.99 4.61 -5.40
N TRP A 41 -33.96 5.29 -5.87
CA TRP A 41 -34.00 6.03 -7.14
C TRP A 41 -33.33 5.24 -8.25
N VAL A 42 -33.99 5.19 -9.41
CA VAL A 42 -33.54 4.43 -10.59
C VAL A 42 -32.12 4.84 -11.02
N GLY A 43 -31.76 6.12 -10.82
CA GLY A 43 -30.41 6.63 -11.10
C GLY A 43 -29.35 6.27 -10.06
N ASP A 44 -29.73 5.94 -8.83
CA ASP A 44 -28.77 5.63 -7.75
C ASP A 44 -28.23 4.20 -7.88
N ILE A 45 -29.07 3.24 -8.31
CA ILE A 45 -28.68 1.83 -8.48
C ILE A 45 -27.45 1.66 -9.40
N PRO A 46 -27.44 2.18 -10.65
CA PRO A 46 -26.30 1.99 -11.54
C PRO A 46 -25.03 2.69 -11.02
N VAL A 47 -25.16 3.87 -10.42
CA VAL A 47 -24.03 4.63 -9.86
C VAL A 47 -23.42 3.88 -8.67
N SER A 48 -24.25 3.44 -7.73
CA SER A 48 -23.79 2.67 -6.57
C SER A 48 -23.24 1.30 -6.96
N GLY A 49 -23.84 0.64 -7.95
CA GLY A 49 -23.36 -0.64 -8.49
C GLY A 49 -21.97 -0.54 -9.11
N SER A 50 -21.70 0.51 -9.91
CA SER A 50 -20.36 0.77 -10.46
C SER A 50 -19.36 1.08 -9.35
N LEU A 51 -19.68 1.99 -8.41
CA LEU A 51 -18.81 2.32 -7.28
C LEU A 51 -18.37 1.08 -6.48
N LEU A 52 -19.30 0.16 -6.21
CA LEU A 52 -18.99 -1.08 -5.47
C LEU A 52 -18.19 -2.10 -6.29
N THR A 53 -18.35 -2.09 -7.62
CA THR A 53 -17.64 -3.00 -8.53
C THR A 53 -16.21 -2.54 -8.74
N ASP A 54 -16.03 -1.24 -8.96
CA ASP A 54 -14.76 -0.63 -9.32
C ASP A 54 -13.91 -0.27 -8.08
N TRP A 55 -14.50 -0.37 -6.89
CA TRP A 55 -13.92 -0.02 -5.59
C TRP A 55 -12.44 -0.39 -5.42
N SER A 56 -12.10 -1.63 -5.76
CA SER A 56 -10.76 -2.20 -5.65
C SER A 56 -9.76 -1.49 -6.56
N GLN A 57 -10.12 -1.32 -7.84
CA GLN A 57 -9.28 -0.67 -8.83
C GLN A 57 -9.18 0.84 -8.57
N ASP A 58 -10.30 1.47 -8.23
CA ASP A 58 -10.36 2.90 -7.95
C ASP A 58 -9.59 3.26 -6.69
N THR A 59 -9.55 2.37 -5.68
CA THR A 59 -8.68 2.56 -4.50
C THR A 59 -7.23 2.78 -4.94
N MET A 60 -6.72 1.99 -5.89
CA MET A 60 -5.33 2.13 -6.34
C MET A 60 -5.10 3.37 -7.21
N LYS A 61 -6.12 3.83 -7.95
CA LYS A 61 -6.03 5.07 -8.73
C LYS A 61 -5.94 6.31 -7.82
N GLU A 62 -6.71 6.30 -6.73
CA GLU A 62 -6.78 7.40 -5.77
C GLU A 62 -5.67 7.36 -4.71
N LEU A 63 -5.02 6.21 -4.55
CA LEU A 63 -3.87 6.05 -3.66
C LEU A 63 -2.61 6.68 -4.27
N HIS A 64 -2.56 8.02 -4.26
CA HIS A 64 -1.41 8.79 -4.73
C HIS A 64 -0.28 8.79 -3.70
N LEU A 65 0.53 7.73 -3.70
CA LEU A 65 1.72 7.62 -2.85
C LEU A 65 2.99 7.64 -3.70
N ALA A 66 3.99 8.40 -3.24
CA ALA A 66 5.34 8.36 -3.80
C ALA A 66 6.16 7.14 -3.30
N ILE A 67 5.56 6.31 -2.46
CA ILE A 67 6.16 5.13 -1.83
C ILE A 67 5.36 3.87 -2.20
N PRO A 68 5.97 2.67 -2.15
CA PRO A 68 5.26 1.43 -2.39
C PRO A 68 4.03 1.29 -1.50
N ALA A 69 2.90 0.94 -2.10
CA ALA A 69 1.64 0.71 -1.42
C ALA A 69 1.67 -0.63 -0.67
N GLU A 70 2.31 -0.61 0.49
CA GLU A 70 2.48 -1.76 1.39
C GLU A 70 1.95 -1.44 2.78
N ILE A 71 1.05 -2.28 3.28
CA ILE A 71 0.36 -2.07 4.56
C ILE A 71 0.58 -3.26 5.49
N THR A 72 0.72 -3.01 6.79
CA THR A 72 0.79 -4.09 7.77
C THR A 72 -0.57 -4.79 7.90
N ARG A 73 -0.57 -6.08 8.26
CA ARG A 73 -1.82 -6.85 8.47
C ARG A 73 -2.72 -6.19 9.51
N GLU A 74 -2.13 -5.71 10.61
CA GLU A 74 -2.87 -5.06 11.69
C GLU A 74 -3.58 -3.79 11.21
N LYS A 75 -2.86 -2.88 10.56
CA LYS A 75 -3.46 -1.65 10.02
C LYS A 75 -4.52 -1.97 8.95
N LEU A 76 -4.28 -2.96 8.09
CA LEU A 76 -5.29 -3.40 7.11
C LEU A 76 -6.58 -3.88 7.79
N ASN A 77 -6.47 -4.66 8.87
CA ASN A 77 -7.64 -5.11 9.64
C ASN A 77 -8.39 -3.91 10.27
N GLN A 78 -7.66 -2.92 10.78
CA GLN A 78 -8.26 -1.70 11.33
C GLN A 78 -9.05 -0.93 10.26
N VAL A 79 -8.44 -0.69 9.10
CA VAL A 79 -9.13 -0.05 7.96
C VAL A 79 -10.37 -0.85 7.57
N ALA A 80 -10.24 -2.17 7.43
CA ALA A 80 -11.34 -3.04 7.04
C ALA A 80 -12.52 -2.98 8.02
N ASN A 81 -12.24 -3.01 9.32
CA ASN A 81 -13.28 -2.92 10.36
C ASN A 81 -14.04 -1.60 10.27
N VAL A 82 -13.34 -0.47 10.10
CA VAL A 82 -13.99 0.85 9.95
C VAL A 82 -14.87 0.87 8.70
N VAL A 83 -14.34 0.46 7.55
CA VAL A 83 -15.10 0.46 6.29
C VAL A 83 -16.32 -0.45 6.37
N TYR A 84 -16.17 -1.69 6.87
CA TYR A 84 -17.29 -2.61 6.98
C TYR A 84 -18.35 -2.12 7.95
N GLN A 85 -17.95 -1.52 9.08
CA GLN A 85 -18.91 -0.95 10.02
C GLN A 85 -19.71 0.20 9.39
N ARG A 86 -19.05 1.11 8.65
CA ARG A 86 -19.71 2.21 7.93
C ARG A 86 -20.66 1.69 6.85
N MET A 87 -20.21 0.71 6.07
CA MET A 87 -21.03 0.06 5.05
C MET A 87 -22.25 -0.64 5.67
N ASP A 88 -22.05 -1.44 6.72
CA ASP A 88 -23.13 -2.11 7.44
C ASP A 88 -24.13 -1.09 8.02
N GLN A 89 -23.65 0.07 8.51
CA GLN A 89 -24.50 1.16 9.01
C GLN A 89 -25.32 1.81 7.88
N LEU A 90 -24.69 2.11 6.73
CA LEU A 90 -25.37 2.65 5.56
C LEU A 90 -26.50 1.71 5.08
N TYR A 91 -26.24 0.39 5.07
CA TYR A 91 -27.24 -0.61 4.69
C TYR A 91 -28.32 -0.83 5.77
N LYS A 92 -28.07 -0.52 7.05
CA LYS A 92 -29.11 -0.54 8.10
C LYS A 92 -30.01 0.70 8.08
N GLY A 93 -29.51 1.82 7.59
CA GLY A 93 -30.25 3.08 7.49
C GLY A 93 -31.57 2.94 6.74
N LYS A 94 -32.60 3.69 7.20
CA LYS A 94 -33.85 3.89 6.48
C LYS A 94 -33.81 5.29 5.87
N MET A 95 -33.56 5.44 4.56
CA MET A 95 -33.38 6.76 3.96
C MET A 95 -33.95 6.86 2.55
N TYR A 96 -34.60 7.99 2.27
CA TYR A 96 -35.59 8.16 1.21
C TYR A 96 -35.35 9.43 0.37
N PHE A 97 -34.12 9.70 -0.06
CA PHE A 97 -33.81 10.87 -0.90
C PHE A 97 -32.89 10.50 -2.08
N PRO A 98 -33.14 11.03 -3.29
CA PRO A 98 -32.30 10.75 -4.46
C PRO A 98 -30.86 11.22 -4.23
N GLY A 99 -29.90 10.41 -4.66
CA GLY A 99 -28.47 10.72 -4.60
C GLY A 99 -27.83 10.54 -3.22
N TYR A 100 -28.61 10.31 -2.16
CA TYR A 100 -28.08 10.15 -0.80
C TYR A 100 -27.15 8.94 -0.71
N PHE A 101 -27.65 7.75 -1.08
CA PHE A 101 -26.91 6.50 -0.96
C PHE A 101 -25.58 6.49 -1.75
N PRO A 102 -25.52 6.88 -3.03
CA PRO A 102 -24.24 6.97 -3.74
C PRO A 102 -23.30 8.04 -3.17
N ASN A 103 -23.81 9.11 -2.57
CA ASN A 103 -22.96 10.12 -1.91
C ASN A 103 -22.32 9.59 -0.63
N GLU A 104 -23.07 8.86 0.20
CA GLU A 104 -22.51 8.19 1.38
C GLU A 104 -21.50 7.11 1.00
N LEU A 105 -21.77 6.31 -0.04
CA LEU A 105 -20.78 5.36 -0.55
C LEU A 105 -19.46 6.03 -0.95
N ARG A 106 -19.54 7.18 -1.66
CA ARG A 106 -18.34 7.95 -2.01
C ARG A 106 -17.63 8.51 -0.79
N ALA A 107 -18.37 8.91 0.25
CA ALA A 107 -17.77 9.38 1.50
C ALA A 107 -17.00 8.25 2.19
N ILE A 108 -17.59 7.06 2.31
CA ILE A 108 -16.92 5.87 2.87
C ILE A 108 -15.69 5.50 2.04
N PHE A 109 -15.78 5.55 0.71
CA PHE A 109 -14.66 5.27 -0.17
C PHE A 109 -13.49 6.26 0.04
N ARG A 110 -13.78 7.57 0.10
CA ARG A 110 -12.76 8.59 0.38
C ARG A 110 -12.13 8.43 1.76
N GLU A 111 -12.96 8.16 2.79
CA GLU A 111 -12.49 7.87 4.15
C GLU A 111 -11.54 6.67 4.15
N GLN A 112 -11.89 5.58 3.43
CA GLN A 112 -10.99 4.44 3.26
C GLN A 112 -9.65 4.84 2.65
N VAL A 113 -9.64 5.57 1.54
CA VAL A 113 -8.38 5.97 0.87
C VAL A 113 -7.48 6.72 1.85
N HIS A 114 -8.03 7.66 2.62
CA HIS A 114 -7.28 8.37 3.65
C HIS A 114 -6.76 7.45 4.77
N LEU A 115 -7.60 6.53 5.27
CA LEU A 115 -7.17 5.57 6.30
C LEU A 115 -6.02 4.69 5.80
N ILE A 116 -6.06 4.24 4.55
CA ILE A 116 -4.99 3.48 3.92
C ILE A 116 -3.71 4.32 3.79
N GLN A 117 -3.82 5.55 3.26
CA GLN A 117 -2.67 6.45 3.12
C GLN A 117 -1.98 6.69 4.46
N ASN A 118 -2.76 7.05 5.48
CA ASN A 118 -2.24 7.31 6.83
C ASN A 118 -1.59 6.06 7.41
N ALA A 119 -2.22 4.89 7.31
CA ALA A 119 -1.65 3.65 7.81
C ALA A 119 -0.30 3.29 7.18
N ILE A 120 -0.14 3.50 5.87
CA ILE A 120 1.11 3.23 5.15
C ILE A 120 2.19 4.23 5.59
N ILE A 121 1.85 5.53 5.64
CA ILE A 121 2.77 6.60 6.04
C ILE A 121 3.20 6.45 7.50
N GLU A 122 2.26 6.22 8.41
CA GLU A 122 2.53 5.99 9.84
C GLU A 122 3.49 4.84 10.05
N SER A 123 3.28 3.71 9.34
CA SER A 123 4.18 2.55 9.47
C SER A 123 5.61 2.87 9.06
N ARG A 124 5.80 3.75 8.07
CA ARG A 124 7.14 4.22 7.64
C ARG A 124 7.77 5.16 8.68
N ILE A 125 6.97 6.08 9.22
CA ILE A 125 7.42 7.01 10.28
C ILE A 125 7.81 6.22 11.53
N ASP A 126 6.99 5.26 11.93
CA ASP A 126 7.26 4.42 13.10
C ASP A 126 8.52 3.57 12.89
N CYS A 127 8.74 3.06 11.67
CA CYS A 127 9.98 2.39 11.32
C CYS A 127 11.21 3.30 11.54
N GLN A 128 11.12 4.58 11.16
CA GLN A 128 12.22 5.55 11.32
C GLN A 128 12.47 5.97 12.77
N ARG A 129 11.52 5.71 13.68
CA ARG A 129 11.63 5.97 15.14
C ARG A 129 12.38 4.87 15.90
N HIS A 130 12.80 3.80 15.22
CA HIS A 130 13.74 2.85 15.79
C HIS A 130 15.19 3.36 15.64
N CYS A 131 16.14 2.69 16.28
CA CYS A 131 17.57 2.87 16.01
C CYS A 131 18.05 1.76 15.07
N GLY A 132 18.73 2.12 13.99
CA GLY A 132 19.34 1.17 13.07
C GLY A 132 18.37 0.53 12.08
N ILE A 133 18.80 -0.57 11.46
CA ILE A 133 18.00 -1.25 10.44
C ILE A 133 16.82 -1.97 11.11
N PHE A 134 15.62 -1.66 10.65
CA PHE A 134 14.40 -2.33 11.08
C PHE A 134 13.66 -2.90 9.88
N GLN A 135 13.07 -4.08 10.07
CA GLN A 135 12.23 -4.73 9.08
C GLN A 135 10.86 -5.05 9.69
N TYR A 136 9.81 -4.83 8.93
CA TYR A 136 8.46 -5.21 9.32
C TYR A 136 7.70 -5.85 8.16
N GLU A 137 6.83 -6.80 8.50
CA GLU A 137 6.03 -7.57 7.54
C GLU A 137 4.83 -6.75 7.05
N THR A 138 4.58 -6.84 5.75
CA THR A 138 3.55 -6.08 5.04
C THR A 138 2.81 -6.96 4.05
N ILE A 139 1.77 -6.39 3.46
CA ILE A 139 1.02 -6.94 2.35
C ILE A 139 1.08 -5.92 1.22
N SER A 140 1.45 -6.37 0.04
CA SER A 140 1.39 -5.54 -1.15
C SER A 140 -0.06 -5.31 -1.57
N CYS A 141 -0.45 -4.04 -1.70
CA CYS A 141 -1.80 -3.68 -2.12
C CYS A 141 -2.08 -3.94 -3.60
N THR A 142 -1.05 -4.25 -4.40
CA THR A 142 -1.21 -4.51 -5.84
C THR A 142 -1.63 -5.95 -6.11
N ASN A 143 -1.02 -6.92 -5.43
CA ASN A 143 -1.16 -8.35 -5.70
C ASN A 143 -1.56 -9.20 -4.47
N CYS A 144 -1.67 -8.58 -3.29
CA CYS A 144 -2.00 -9.23 -2.03
C CYS A 144 -1.00 -10.30 -1.57
N THR A 145 0.25 -10.25 -2.03
CA THR A 145 1.31 -11.12 -1.51
C THR A 145 1.88 -10.56 -0.22
N ASN A 146 2.36 -11.44 0.66
CA ASN A 146 3.19 -11.02 1.78
C ASN A 146 4.46 -10.35 1.22
N SER A 147 4.85 -9.26 1.85
CA SER A 147 6.06 -8.50 1.54
C SER A 147 6.69 -8.06 2.87
N HIS A 148 7.79 -7.34 2.79
CA HIS A 148 8.38 -6.71 3.94
C HIS A 148 8.99 -5.38 3.53
N VAL A 149 9.04 -4.47 4.49
CA VAL A 149 9.72 -3.19 4.35
C VAL A 149 10.93 -3.20 5.25
N VAL A 150 12.07 -2.83 4.68
CA VAL A 150 13.28 -2.48 5.44
C VAL A 150 13.40 -0.96 5.49
N CYS A 151 13.74 -0.41 6.65
CA CYS A 151 14.12 0.99 6.81
C CYS A 151 15.33 1.13 7.74
N PHE A 152 15.91 2.33 7.75
CA PHE A 152 16.89 2.73 8.75
C PHE A 152 16.26 3.78 9.66
N GLY A 153 16.29 3.54 10.96
CA GLY A 153 15.81 4.44 11.98
C GLY A 153 16.93 5.24 12.63
N TYR A 154 16.59 6.47 13.01
CA TYR A 154 17.56 7.49 13.45
C TYR A 154 17.50 7.78 14.95
N ASN A 155 16.57 7.16 15.66
CA ASN A 155 16.27 7.49 17.04
C ASN A 155 17.07 6.61 18.02
N CYS A 156 18.39 6.79 18.02
CA CYS A 156 19.31 6.10 18.90
C CYS A 156 19.53 6.89 20.20
N GLU A 157 19.58 6.20 21.34
CA GLU A 157 19.66 6.82 22.66
C GLU A 157 21.11 7.22 23.04
N SER A 158 22.11 6.64 22.37
CA SER A 158 23.52 6.92 22.63
C SER A 158 24.39 6.94 21.37
N SER A 159 25.56 7.57 21.45
CA SER A 159 26.53 7.59 20.36
C SER A 159 27.05 6.18 20.00
N ALA A 160 27.19 5.30 20.98
CA ALA A 160 27.61 3.92 20.77
C ALA A 160 26.55 3.11 20.01
N GLU A 161 25.27 3.34 20.31
CA GLU A 161 24.16 2.72 19.60
C GLU A 161 24.07 3.23 18.16
N TRP A 162 24.23 4.55 17.95
CA TRP A 162 24.30 5.16 16.63
C TRP A 162 25.46 4.62 15.79
N GLU A 163 26.65 4.49 16.37
CA GLU A 163 27.82 3.93 15.68
C GLU A 163 27.56 2.48 15.26
N THR A 164 26.98 1.68 16.14
CA THR A 164 26.59 0.29 15.85
C THR A 164 25.55 0.22 14.72
N ALA A 165 24.54 1.10 14.76
CA ALA A 165 23.51 1.20 13.72
C ALA A 165 24.13 1.54 12.34
N VAL A 166 25.01 2.54 12.27
CA VAL A 166 25.68 2.94 11.02
C VAL A 166 26.60 1.83 10.50
N GLN A 167 27.34 1.15 11.38
CA GLN A 167 28.15 -0.01 10.97
C GLN A 167 27.28 -1.13 10.39
N GLY A 168 26.13 -1.41 11.01
CA GLY A 168 25.14 -2.36 10.49
C GLY A 168 24.61 -1.94 9.11
N LEU A 169 24.33 -0.66 8.90
CA LEU A 169 23.92 -0.13 7.60
C LEU A 169 24.98 -0.35 6.51
N LEU A 170 26.24 -0.05 6.81
CA LEU A 170 27.35 -0.27 5.87
C LEU A 170 27.50 -1.76 5.51
N GLN A 171 27.39 -2.66 6.49
CA GLN A 171 27.41 -4.09 6.24
C GLN A 171 26.23 -4.54 5.37
N HIS A 172 25.03 -4.02 5.63
CA HIS A 172 23.84 -4.33 4.84
C HIS A 172 23.99 -3.88 3.39
N ILE A 173 24.49 -2.66 3.16
CA ILE A 173 24.78 -2.13 1.81
C ILE A 173 25.83 -2.99 1.09
N ASN A 174 26.90 -3.37 1.79
CA ASN A 174 27.96 -4.22 1.21
C ASN A 174 27.45 -5.63 0.85
N ASN A 175 26.59 -6.21 1.68
CA ASN A 175 25.99 -7.51 1.38
C ASN A 175 25.04 -7.41 0.18
N TRP A 176 24.27 -6.32 0.10
CA TRP A 176 23.40 -6.05 -1.03
C TRP A 176 24.18 -5.83 -2.33
N SER A 177 25.28 -5.07 -2.29
CA SER A 177 26.13 -4.83 -3.46
C SER A 177 26.83 -6.10 -3.94
N ASN A 178 27.16 -7.03 -3.04
CA ASN A 178 27.70 -8.35 -3.41
C ASN A 178 26.66 -9.28 -4.07
N LEU A 179 25.37 -9.09 -3.79
CA LEU A 179 24.26 -9.84 -4.39
C LEU A 179 23.90 -9.32 -5.80
N LEU A 180 24.19 -8.06 -6.07
CA LEU A 180 24.07 -7.47 -7.40
C LEU A 180 25.38 -7.68 -8.16
N SER A 181 25.33 -8.40 -9.29
CA SER A 181 26.44 -8.47 -10.25
C SER A 181 26.97 -7.07 -10.62
N PRO A 182 28.20 -6.92 -11.19
CA PRO A 182 29.11 -5.79 -11.00
C PRO A 182 28.73 -4.45 -11.68
N SER A 183 27.45 -4.15 -11.82
CA SER A 183 26.93 -2.89 -12.35
C SER A 183 27.05 -1.72 -11.38
N PHE A 184 27.26 -1.95 -10.07
CA PHE A 184 27.37 -0.88 -9.06
C PHE A 184 28.81 -0.61 -8.58
N ARG A 185 29.79 -0.61 -9.50
CA ARG A 185 31.22 -0.37 -9.18
C ARG A 185 31.50 0.93 -8.41
N CYS A 186 30.60 1.91 -8.45
CA CYS A 186 30.73 3.16 -7.71
C CYS A 186 30.59 3.00 -6.18
N LEU A 187 29.99 1.90 -5.70
CA LEU A 187 29.82 1.61 -4.26
C LEU A 187 30.92 0.67 -3.73
N GLU A 188 32.02 0.47 -4.46
CA GLU A 188 33.13 -0.38 -4.03
C GLU A 188 33.82 0.17 -2.75
N PRO A 189 34.32 -0.72 -1.86
CA PRO A 189 34.90 -0.35 -0.58
C PRO A 189 35.96 0.77 -0.59
N PRO A 190 36.92 0.86 -1.53
CA PRO A 190 37.88 1.96 -1.56
C PRO A 190 37.28 3.34 -1.85
N HIS A 191 36.02 3.43 -2.32
CA HIS A 191 35.33 4.67 -2.63
C HIS A 191 34.36 5.15 -1.53
N LEU A 192 34.06 4.29 -0.54
CA LEU A 192 33.15 4.63 0.57
C LEU A 192 33.75 5.63 1.57
N ALA A 193 35.08 5.76 1.64
CA ALA A 193 35.74 6.65 2.59
C ALA A 193 35.47 8.15 2.33
N ASN A 194 35.05 8.52 1.12
CA ASN A 194 34.77 9.90 0.69
C ASN A 194 33.38 10.06 0.02
N LEU A 195 32.45 9.13 0.26
CA LEU A 195 31.14 9.15 -0.37
C LEU A 195 30.23 10.20 0.30
N THR A 196 29.92 11.28 -0.40
CA THR A 196 28.89 12.24 0.00
C THR A 196 27.51 11.75 -0.45
N LEU A 197 26.44 12.31 0.16
CA LEU A 197 25.07 11.96 -0.19
C LEU A 197 24.75 12.29 -1.67
N GLU A 198 25.29 13.39 -2.22
CA GLU A 198 25.21 13.69 -3.65
C GLU A 198 25.84 12.59 -4.52
N ASN A 199 27.03 12.11 -4.17
CA ASN A 199 27.75 11.10 -4.96
C ASN A 199 27.01 9.75 -4.97
N ALA A 200 26.38 9.37 -3.86
CA ALA A 200 25.54 8.18 -3.77
C ALA A 200 24.28 8.30 -4.64
N SER A 201 23.65 9.47 -4.62
CA SER A 201 22.46 9.80 -5.41
C SER A 201 22.75 9.75 -6.91
N GLU A 202 23.86 10.36 -7.36
CA GLU A 202 24.26 10.35 -8.77
C GLU A 202 24.53 8.93 -9.29
N CYS A 203 25.15 8.06 -8.49
CA CYS A 203 25.38 6.70 -8.96
C CYS A 203 24.09 5.87 -9.06
N LEU A 204 23.16 6.04 -8.12
CA LEU A 204 21.86 5.38 -8.17
C LEU A 204 20.99 5.86 -9.34
N MET A 205 21.21 7.10 -9.82
CA MET A 205 20.51 7.67 -10.97
C MET A 205 21.06 7.23 -12.33
N GLN A 206 22.25 6.60 -12.38
CA GLN A 206 22.87 6.11 -13.62
C GLN A 206 22.40 4.69 -14.03
N HIS A 207 21.52 4.07 -13.24
CA HIS A 207 20.95 2.74 -13.44
C HIS A 207 19.45 2.72 -13.19
#